data_AF-A0AAW8RSS3-F1
#
_entry.id   AF-A0AAW8RSS3-F1
#
_cell.length_a   1.000
_cell.length_b   1.000
_cell.length_c   1.000
_cell.angle_alpha   90.00
_cell.angle_beta   90.00
_cell.angle_gamma   90.00
#
_symmetry.space_group_name_H-M   'P 1'
#
loop_
_entity.id
_entity.type
_entity.pdbx_description
1 polymer ?
#
loop_
_entity_poly.entity_id
_entity_poly.type
_entity_poly.pdbx_seq_one_letter_code
_entity_poly.pdbx_strand_id
1 'polypeptide(L)' 'MDAGDVAFDPENAPQFDCEKCGGEMYPEYYKNVLGYEFRISDRQ' A
#
# COMPACT_ATOMS: atom_id res chain seq x y z
N MET A 1 8.60 -9.83 -16.14
CA MET A 1 8.23 -9.15 -14.89
C MET A 1 6.72 -9.14 -14.88
N ASP A 2 6.12 -10.06 -14.15
CA ASP A 2 4.67 -10.17 -14.06
C ASP A 2 4.15 -8.94 -13.32
N ALA A 3 3.21 -8.21 -13.95
CA ALA A 3 2.54 -7.07 -13.33
C ALA A 3 1.76 -7.45 -12.05
N GLY A 4 1.70 -8.75 -11.74
CA GLY A 4 1.12 -9.34 -10.54
C GLY A 4 2.04 -9.40 -9.33
N ASP A 5 3.34 -9.09 -9.40
CA ASP A 5 4.14 -8.91 -8.17
C ASP A 5 3.99 -7.47 -7.64
N VAL A 6 4.15 -6.49 -8.53
CA VAL A 6 4.09 -5.05 -8.21
C VAL A 6 2.77 -4.65 -7.53
N ALA A 7 1.64 -5.23 -7.93
CA ALA A 7 0.32 -4.92 -7.36
C ALA A 7 0.05 -5.60 -6.00
N PHE A 8 0.96 -6.46 -5.54
CA PHE A 8 0.86 -7.22 -4.29
C PHE A 8 2.02 -6.91 -3.35
N ASP A 9 3.07 -6.25 -3.85
CA ASP A 9 4.20 -5.79 -3.08
C ASP A 9 3.80 -4.66 -2.12
N PRO A 10 3.96 -4.85 -0.80
CA PRO A 10 3.78 -3.77 0.20
C PRO A 10 4.68 -2.56 -0.03
N GLU A 11 5.76 -2.71 -0.83
CA GLU A 11 6.64 -1.61 -1.24
C GLU A 11 5.97 -0.66 -2.25
N ASN A 12 4.89 -1.11 -2.91
CA ASN A 12 4.05 -0.28 -3.79
C ASN A 12 2.76 0.17 -3.10
N ALA A 13 2.67 0.06 -1.77
CA ALA A 13 1.55 0.63 -1.03
C ALA A 13 1.46 2.14 -1.33
N PRO A 14 0.25 2.66 -1.62
CA PRO A 14 0.09 4.07 -1.96
C PRO A 14 0.48 4.93 -0.76
N GLN A 15 1.43 5.83 -0.97
CA GLN A 15 1.79 6.86 0.00
C GLN A 15 0.89 8.07 -0.24
N PHE A 16 0.45 8.72 0.82
CA PHE A 16 -0.41 9.88 0.74
C PHE A 16 0.04 10.95 1.73
N ASP A 17 -0.17 12.20 1.38
CA ASP A 17 0.12 13.32 2.27
C ASP A 17 -1.04 13.56 3.23
N CYS A 18 -0.72 13.82 4.49
CA CYS A 18 -1.71 14.24 5.47
C CYS A 18 -2.27 15.60 5.08
N GLU A 19 -3.57 15.70 4.79
CA GLU A 19 -4.21 16.96 4.40
C GLU A 19 -4.08 18.09 5.45
N LYS A 20 -3.81 17.74 6.72
CA LYS A 20 -3.66 18.72 7.81
C LYS A 20 -2.24 19.25 7.99
N CYS A 21 -1.22 18.43 7.76
CA CYS A 21 0.17 18.81 8.06
C CYS A 21 1.14 18.60 6.89
N GLY A 22 0.70 17.99 5.79
CA GLY A 22 1.53 17.64 4.63
C GLY A 22 2.58 16.57 4.93
N GLY A 23 2.45 15.83 6.03
CA GLY A 23 3.36 14.74 6.38
C GLY A 23 3.02 13.45 5.63
N GLU A 24 4.03 12.64 5.34
CA GLU A 24 3.86 11.33 4.71
C GLU A 24 3.00 10.41 5.59
N MET A 25 2.00 9.79 4.99
CA MET A 25 1.13 8.80 5.59
C MET A 25 1.16 7.51 4.79
N TYR A 26 1.13 6.41 5.53
CA TYR A 26 1.13 5.06 5.00
C TYR A 26 -0.15 4.34 5.45
N PRO A 27 -0.84 3.63 4.56
CA PRO A 27 -2.05 2.91 4.93
C PRO A 27 -1.68 1.66 5.76
N GLU A 28 -2.49 1.30 6.75
CA GLU A 28 -2.33 0.02 7.44
C GLU A 28 -2.79 -1.16 6.57
N TYR A 29 -3.80 -0.91 5.73
CA TYR A 29 -4.39 -1.87 4.80
C TYR A 29 -4.51 -1.24 3.41
N TYR A 30 -4.18 -1.99 2.36
CA TYR A 30 -4.47 -1.55 0.99
C TYR A 30 -5.08 -2.69 0.18
N LYS A 31 -5.99 -2.33 -0.73
CA LYS A 31 -6.66 -3.24 -1.64
C LYS A 31 -6.10 -3.05 -3.04
N ASN A 32 -5.58 -4.11 -3.63
CA ASN A 32 -5.07 -4.04 -5.00
C ASN A 32 -6.20 -4.04 -6.04
N VAL A 33 -5.84 -3.78 -7.29
CA VAL A 33 -6.79 -3.72 -8.41
C VAL A 33 -7.56 -5.03 -8.66
N LEU A 34 -7.04 -6.15 -8.17
CA LEU A 34 -7.67 -7.48 -8.25
C LEU A 34 -8.61 -7.75 -7.06
N GLY A 35 -8.63 -6.86 -6.08
CA GLY A 35 -9.52 -6.89 -4.94
C GLY A 35 -9.00 -7.64 -3.72
N TYR A 36 -7.73 -8.02 -3.70
CA TYR A 36 -7.07 -8.59 -2.52
C TYR A 36 -6.67 -7.47 -1.55
N GLU A 37 -6.95 -7.68 -0.27
CA GLU A 37 -6.59 -6.77 0.81
C GLU A 37 -5.34 -7.28 1.54
N PHE A 38 -4.37 -6.39 1.76
CA PHE A 38 -3.11 -6.69 2.44
C PHE A 38 -2.95 -5.77 3.63
N ARG A 39 -2.42 -6.32 4.73
CA ARG A 39 -1.98 -5.54 5.89
C ARG A 39 -0.48 -5.31 5.80
N ILE A 40 -0.04 -4.05 5.90
CA ILE A 40 1.38 -3.70 5.80
C ILE A 40 2.21 -4.36 6.92
N SER A 41 1.66 -4.48 8.13
CA SER A 41 2.33 -5.11 9.28
C SER A 41 2.49 -6.63 9.18
N ASP A 42 1.81 -7.32 8.26
CA ASP A 42 1.96 -8.79 8.10
C ASP A 42 3.36 -9.18 7.59
N ARG A 43 4.15 -8.19 7.18
CA ARG A 43 5.53 -8.31 6.70
C ARG A 43 6.59 -8.41 7.83
N GLN A 44 6.19 -8.40 9.11
CA GLN A 44 7.09 -8.43 10.28
C GLN A 44 7.18 -9.78 10.99
#